data_AF-A0AAW9KHU8-F1
#
_entry.id   AF-A0AAW9KHU8-F1
#
_cell.length_a   1.000
_cell.length_b   1.000
_cell.length_c   1.000
_cell.angle_alpha   90.00
_cell.angle_beta   90.00
_cell.angle_gamma   90.00
#
_symmetry.space_group_name_H-M   'P 1'
#
loop_
_entity.id
_entity.type
_entity.pdbx_description
1 polymer ?
#
loop_
_entity_poly.entity_id
_entity_poly.type
_entity_poly.pdbx_seq_one_letter_code
_entity_poly.pdbx_strand_id
1 'polypeptide(L)'
;MSLADVLATVESIKQQIEDQLSQIATFKTKTEDSITLVTSELEGDNADHEQRMLAALSQALDSLGGAESALNASADGCQQVINL
;
A
#
# COMPACT_ATOMS: atom_id res chain seq x y z
N MET A 1 -24.47 -18.90 12.98
CA MET A 1 -23.64 -17.69 13.06
C MET A 1 -24.50 -16.60 13.66
N SER A 2 -24.09 -16.10 14.82
CA SER A 2 -24.80 -15.05 15.56
C SER A 2 -24.35 -13.66 15.10
N LEU A 3 -25.08 -12.62 15.49
CA LEU A 3 -24.65 -11.23 15.29
C LEU A 3 -23.29 -10.96 15.94
N ALA A 4 -23.02 -11.56 17.10
CA ALA A 4 -21.74 -11.44 17.79
C ALA A 4 -20.59 -12.08 16.98
N ASP A 5 -20.82 -13.22 16.34
CA ASP A 5 -19.81 -13.88 15.49
C ASP A 5 -19.49 -13.02 14.25
N VAL A 6 -20.52 -12.37 13.67
CA VAL A 6 -20.35 -11.44 12.55
C VAL A 6 -19.53 -10.23 12.98
N LEU A 7 -19.85 -9.63 14.13
CA LEU A 7 -19.12 -8.47 14.66
C LEU A 7 -17.64 -8.79 14.89
N ALA A 8 -17.34 -9.92 15.55
CA ALA A 8 -15.97 -10.37 15.78
C ALA A 8 -15.20 -10.61 14.46
N THR A 9 -15.89 -11.12 13.43
CA THR A 9 -15.30 -11.30 12.11
C THR A 9 -14.96 -9.96 11.46
N VAL A 10 -15.86 -8.98 11.54
CA VAL A 10 -15.65 -7.63 10.99
C VAL A 10 -14.50 -6.91 11.70
N GLU A 11 -14.41 -7.02 13.02
CA GLU A 11 -13.28 -6.48 13.80
C GLU A 11 -11.95 -7.12 13.37
N SER A 12 -11.93 -8.44 13.17
CA SER A 12 -10.74 -9.13 12.67
C SER A 12 -10.35 -8.68 11.25
N ILE A 13 -11.33 -8.43 10.37
CA ILE A 13 -11.07 -7.91 9.03
C ILE A 13 -10.48 -6.50 9.12
N LYS A 14 -11.05 -5.65 9.99
CA LYS A 14 -10.53 -4.30 10.21
C LYS A 14 -9.07 -4.31 10.67
N GLN A 15 -8.72 -5.19 11.60
CA GLN A 15 -7.33 -5.33 12.06
C GLN A 15 -6.39 -5.77 10.92
N GLN A 16 -6.82 -6.71 10.08
CA GLN A 16 -6.03 -7.14 8.91
C GLN A 16 -5.84 -6.01 7.90
N ILE A 17 -6.83 -5.14 7.71
CA ILE A 17 -6.72 -3.95 6.87
C ILE A 17 -5.69 -2.98 7.44
N GLU A 18 -5.70 -2.73 8.75
CA GLU A 18 -4.72 -1.87 9.42
C GLU A 18 -3.28 -2.43 9.27
N ASP A 19 -3.11 -3.73 9.41
CA ASP A 19 -1.82 -4.40 9.20
C ASP A 19 -1.34 -4.25 7.74
N GLN A 20 -2.23 -4.39 6.76
CA GLN A 20 -1.93 -4.20 5.34
C GLN A 20 -1.54 -2.74 5.02
N LEU A 21 -2.22 -1.77 5.62
CA LEU A 21 -1.87 -0.35 5.49
C LEU A 21 -0.45 -0.08 6.01
N SER A 22 -0.08 -0.67 7.15
CA SER A 22 1.29 -0.56 7.69
C SER A 22 2.34 -1.18 6.76
N GLN A 23 2.02 -2.30 6.11
CA GLN A 23 2.90 -2.96 5.14
C GLN A 23 3.08 -2.12 3.87
N ILE A 24 1.99 -1.54 3.36
CA ILE A 24 2.03 -0.64 2.20
C ILE A 24 2.88 0.59 2.51
N ALA A 25 2.70 1.21 3.68
CA ALA A 25 3.53 2.35 4.08
C ALA A 25 5.02 2.00 4.06
N THR A 26 5.39 0.84 4.61
CA THR A 26 6.77 0.33 4.58
C THR A 26 7.29 0.12 3.16
N PHE A 27 6.45 -0.42 2.27
CA PHE A 27 6.84 -0.68 0.88
C PHE A 27 7.03 0.63 0.09
N LYS A 28 6.16 1.63 0.31
CA LYS A 28 6.26 2.95 -0.31
C LYS A 28 7.59 3.61 0.05
N THR A 29 7.94 3.65 1.33
CA THR A 29 9.24 4.19 1.79
C THR A 29 10.42 3.51 1.10
N LYS A 30 10.45 2.16 1.05
CA LYS A 30 11.53 1.43 0.37
C LYS A 30 11.60 1.72 -1.14
N THR A 31 10.44 1.95 -1.76
CA THR A 31 10.36 2.27 -3.19
C THR A 31 10.85 3.69 -3.46
N GLU A 32 10.51 4.65 -2.59
CA GLU A 32 11.03 6.03 -2.62
C GLU A 32 12.56 6.06 -2.40
N ASP A 33 13.08 5.26 -1.46
CA ASP A 33 14.53 5.09 -1.25
C ASP A 33 15.20 4.53 -2.50
N SER A 34 14.58 3.53 -3.14
CA SER A 34 15.08 2.94 -4.38
C SER A 34 15.08 3.94 -5.54
N ILE A 35 14.03 4.76 -5.68
CA ILE A 35 13.97 5.84 -6.68
C ILE A 35 15.12 6.82 -6.46
N THR A 36 15.36 7.20 -5.20
CA THR A 36 16.43 8.13 -4.84
C THR A 36 17.79 7.56 -5.24
N LEU A 37 18.04 6.29 -4.93
CA LEU A 37 19.28 5.59 -5.29
C LEU A 37 19.48 5.56 -6.81
N VAL A 38 18.48 5.06 -7.54
CA VAL A 38 18.55 4.95 -9.01
C VAL A 38 18.73 6.32 -9.66
N THR A 39 18.09 7.36 -9.13
CA THR A 39 18.26 8.74 -9.60
C THR A 39 19.67 9.26 -9.34
N SER A 40 20.30 8.89 -8.23
CA SER A 40 21.67 9.29 -7.92
C SER A 40 22.74 8.56 -8.75
N GLU A 41 22.42 7.36 -9.24
CA GLU A 41 23.32 6.52 -10.05
C GLU A 41 23.11 6.71 -11.56
N LEU A 42 22.23 7.62 -11.97
CA LEU A 42 21.94 7.94 -13.37
C LEU A 42 23.11 8.71 -14.03
N GLU A 43 24.19 8.00 -14.33
CA GLU A 43 25.34 8.49 -15.09
C GLU A 43 25.70 7.53 -16.24
N GLY A 44 25.94 8.08 -17.44
CA GLY A 44 26.57 7.35 -18.55
C GLY A 44 25.65 6.47 -19.42
N ASP A 45 26.25 5.43 -20.02
CA ASP A 45 25.69 4.58 -21.09
C ASP A 45 24.52 3.66 -20.64
N ASN A 46 24.28 3.56 -19.33
CA ASN A 46 23.19 2.78 -18.78
C ASN A 46 21.86 3.54 -18.66
N ALA A 47 21.83 4.86 -18.90
CA ALA A 47 20.71 5.74 -18.54
C ALA A 47 19.31 5.23 -18.97
N ASP A 48 19.20 4.52 -20.09
CA ASP A 48 17.94 3.91 -20.54
C ASP A 48 17.42 2.81 -19.59
N HIS A 49 18.32 2.02 -19.00
CA HIS A 49 17.97 0.98 -18.02
C HIS A 49 17.51 1.61 -16.70
N GLU A 50 18.25 2.57 -16.16
CA GLU A 50 17.84 3.27 -14.94
C GLU A 50 16.53 4.05 -15.13
N GLN A 51 16.31 4.68 -16.30
CA GLN A 51 15.04 5.33 -16.61
C GLN A 51 13.85 4.35 -16.62
N ARG A 52 14.03 3.15 -17.19
CA ARG A 52 12.99 2.10 -17.14
C ARG A 52 12.74 1.63 -15.71
N MET A 53 13.79 1.51 -14.90
CA MET A 53 13.66 1.16 -13.50
C MET A 53 12.92 2.26 -12.72
N LEU A 54 13.22 3.54 -12.93
CA LEU A 54 12.47 4.66 -12.34
C LEU A 54 10.99 4.64 -12.72
N ALA A 55 10.69 4.37 -14.00
CA ALA A 55 9.30 4.27 -14.46
C ALA A 55 8.56 3.12 -13.75
N ALA A 56 9.20 1.95 -13.61
CA ALA A 56 8.63 0.82 -12.91
C ALA A 56 8.40 1.09 -11.41
N LEU A 57 9.36 1.75 -10.74
CA LEU A 57 9.24 2.13 -9.33
C LEU A 57 8.12 3.17 -9.12
N SER A 58 8.00 4.14 -10.04
CA SER A 58 6.92 5.13 -10.00
C SER A 58 5.54 4.47 -10.17
N GLN A 59 5.42 3.54 -11.12
CA GLN A 59 4.18 2.79 -11.31
C GLN A 59 3.82 1.91 -10.09
N ALA A 60 4.83 1.37 -9.39
CA ALA A 60 4.62 0.65 -8.15
C ALA A 60 4.07 1.57 -7.05
N LEU A 61 4.59 2.80 -6.90
CA LEU A 61 4.05 3.79 -5.95
C LEU A 61 2.59 4.14 -6.24
N ASP A 62 2.24 4.36 -7.51
CA ASP A 62 0.86 4.66 -7.91
C ASP A 62 -0.08 3.49 -7.57
N SER A 63 0.34 2.26 -7.85
CA SER A 63 -0.43 1.05 -7.54
C SER A 63 -0.63 0.88 -6.04
N LEU A 64 0.40 1.18 -5.23
CA LEU A 64 0.32 1.16 -3.77
C LEU A 64 -0.62 2.24 -3.23
N GLY A 65 -0.61 3.44 -3.81
CA GLY A 65 -1.57 4.49 -3.45
C GLY A 65 -3.03 4.13 -3.75
N GLY A 66 -3.26 3.42 -4.86
CA GLY A 66 -4.57 2.84 -5.17
C GLY A 66 -5.01 1.79 -4.15
N ALA A 67 -4.11 0.88 -3.77
CA ALA A 67 -4.38 -0.14 -2.76
C ALA A 67 -4.65 0.47 -1.38
N GLU A 68 -3.86 1.46 -0.96
CA GLU A 68 -4.05 2.22 0.28
C GLU A 68 -5.45 2.86 0.33
N SER A 69 -5.86 3.50 -0.77
CA SER A 69 -7.19 4.13 -0.86
C SER A 69 -8.33 3.12 -0.72
N ALA A 70 -8.22 1.96 -1.40
CA ALA A 70 -9.23 0.90 -1.33
C ALA A 70 -9.32 0.26 0.07
N LEU A 71 -8.17 0.09 0.74
CA LEU A 71 -8.10 -0.43 2.11
C LEU A 71 -8.71 0.55 3.12
N ASN A 72 -8.42 1.85 3.01
CA ASN A 72 -9.06 2.87 3.86
C ASN A 72 -10.59 2.86 3.70
N ALA A 73 -11.11 2.80 2.46
CA ALA A 73 -12.55 2.69 2.23
C ALA A 73 -13.15 1.39 2.83
N SER A 74 -12.39 0.30 2.82
CA SER A 74 -12.79 -0.97 3.42
C SER A 74 -12.80 -0.90 4.97
N ALA A 75 -11.83 -0.19 5.57
CA ALA A 75 -11.78 0.05 7.01
C ALA A 75 -12.98 0.89 7.48
N ASP A 76 -13.33 1.93 6.72
CA ASP A 76 -14.52 2.76 6.97
C ASP A 76 -15.80 1.92 6.92
N GLY A 77 -15.91 1.03 5.91
CA GLY A 77 -17.03 0.08 5.81
C GLY A 77 -17.13 -0.86 7.01
N CYS A 78 -15.99 -1.41 7.47
CA CYS A 78 -15.96 -2.23 8.69
C CYS A 78 -16.40 -1.44 9.92
N GLN A 79 -15.92 -0.19 10.06
CA GLN A 79 -16.28 0.67 11.19
C GLN A 79 -17.78 1.00 11.22
N GLN A 80 -18.40 1.21 10.05
CA GLN A 80 -19.84 1.41 9.97
C GLN A 80 -20.62 0.22 10.50
N VAL A 81 -20.21 -1.01 10.15
CA VAL A 81 -20.86 -2.24 10.63
C VAL A 81 -20.66 -2.44 12.13
N ILE A 82 -19.48 -2.11 12.65
CA ILE A 82 -19.19 -2.19 14.10
C ILE A 82 -20.06 -1.24 14.92
N ASN A 83 -20.45 -0.10 14.34
CA ASN A 83 -21.25 0.92 15.02
C ASN A 83 -22.77 0.68 14.95
N LEU A 84 -23.25 -0.40 14.31
CA LEU A 84 -24.67 -0.78 14.23
C LEU A 84 -25.16 -1.48 15.51
#